data_AF-A0A2M8U4M4-F1
#
_entry.id   AF-A0A2M8U4M4-F1
#
_cell.length_a   1.000
_cell.length_b   1.000
_cell.length_c   1.000
_cell.angle_alpha   90.00
_cell.angle_beta   90.00
_cell.angle_gamma   90.00
#
_symmetry.space_group_name_H-M   'P 1'
#
loop_
_entity.id
_entity.type
_entity.pdbx_description
1 polymer ?
#
loop_
_entity_poly.entity_id
_entity_poly.type
_entity_poly.pdbx_seq_one_letter_code
_entity_poly.pdbx_strand_id
1 'polypeptide(L)'
;MLKAASEAYFSEFPFSSLQKRVNQAIKASEQFSTRRNEIAHGIVAKNYNKPNDLAVEGEKSDDYWNLVPAMTSTKKVKLNSWGGDFTPEYAFTAKEINDFASGFWSLANDVALLIQEVRQRRCEYEELSG
;
A
#
# COMPACT_ATOMS: atom_id res chain seq x y z
N MET A 1 14.52 8.44 3.33
CA MET A 1 15.64 7.79 4.07
C MET A 1 16.17 6.57 3.31
N LEU A 2 15.34 5.59 2.94
CA LEU A 2 15.76 4.39 2.21
C LEU A 2 16.43 4.68 0.85
N LYS A 3 15.90 5.65 0.09
CA LYS A 3 16.49 6.05 -1.20
C LYS A 3 17.94 6.52 -1.08
N ALA A 4 18.23 7.43 -0.14
CA ALA A 4 19.59 7.93 0.08
C ALA A 4 20.55 6.83 0.56
N ALA A 5 20.08 5.92 1.42
CA ALA A 5 20.87 4.76 1.83
C ALA A 5 21.18 3.82 0.65
N SER A 6 20.21 3.61 -0.25
CA SER A 6 20.42 2.85 -1.48
C SER A 6 21.45 3.54 -2.39
N GLU A 7 21.34 4.85 -2.59
CA GLU A 7 22.29 5.62 -3.41
C GLU A 7 23.72 5.53 -2.86
N ALA A 8 23.90 5.69 -1.54
CA ALA A 8 25.20 5.54 -0.89
C ALA A 8 25.77 4.12 -1.09
N TYR A 9 24.97 3.08 -0.83
CA TYR A 9 25.41 1.69 -1.01
C TYR A 9 25.86 1.39 -2.44
N PHE A 10 25.07 1.77 -3.44
CA PHE A 10 25.40 1.49 -4.85
C PHE A 10 26.47 2.44 -5.43
N SER A 11 26.89 3.48 -4.68
CA SER A 11 28.09 4.26 -5.03
C SER A 11 29.37 3.47 -4.78
N GLU A 12 29.38 2.59 -3.77
CA GLU A 12 30.49 1.69 -3.45
C GLU A 12 30.42 0.38 -4.24
N PHE A 13 29.21 -0.13 -4.47
CA PHE A 13 28.95 -1.39 -5.18
C PHE A 13 28.14 -1.14 -6.46
N PRO A 14 28.75 -0.86 -7.62
CA PRO A 14 28.08 -0.30 -8.80
C PRO A 14 27.27 -1.34 -9.62
N PHE A 15 26.39 -2.09 -8.97
CA PHE A 15 25.48 -3.06 -9.60
C PHE A 15 24.22 -2.38 -10.15
N SER A 16 24.35 -1.73 -11.32
CA SER A 16 23.30 -0.87 -11.90
C SER A 16 21.93 -1.54 -12.07
N SER A 17 21.89 -2.82 -12.46
CA SER A 17 20.64 -3.58 -12.61
C SER A 17 19.95 -3.84 -11.26
N LEU A 18 20.73 -4.16 -10.23
CA LEU A 18 20.24 -4.40 -8.87
C LEU A 18 19.79 -3.10 -8.21
N GLN A 19 20.54 -2.02 -8.38
CA GLN A 19 20.16 -0.68 -7.93
C GLN A 19 18.80 -0.26 -8.49
N LYS A 20 18.58 -0.47 -9.80
CA LYS A 20 17.31 -0.15 -10.45
C LYS A 20 16.14 -0.91 -9.79
N ARG A 21 16.31 -2.19 -9.51
CA ARG A 21 15.28 -3.02 -8.87
C ARG A 21 15.03 -2.63 -7.42
N VAL A 22 16.07 -2.31 -6.65
CA VAL A 22 15.92 -1.78 -5.29
C VAL A 22 15.15 -0.45 -5.30
N ASN A 23 15.49 0.45 -6.22
CA ASN A 23 14.78 1.72 -6.37
C ASN A 23 13.30 1.54 -6.75
N GLN A 24 12.99 0.56 -7.60
CA GLN A 24 11.60 0.21 -7.93
C GLN A 24 10.85 -0.31 -6.69
N ALA A 25 11.46 -1.17 -5.88
CA ALA A 25 10.87 -1.67 -4.64
C ALA A 25 10.62 -0.55 -3.62
N ILE A 26 11.57 0.39 -3.47
CA ILE A 26 11.38 1.58 -2.61
C ILE A 26 10.19 2.39 -3.08
N LYS A 27 10.10 2.70 -4.38
CA LYS A 27 8.99 3.47 -4.95
C LYS A 27 7.64 2.77 -4.74
N ALA A 28 7.59 1.46 -4.96
CA ALA A 28 6.38 0.67 -4.70
C ALA A 28 5.99 0.73 -3.21
N SER A 29 6.96 0.59 -2.30
CA SER A 29 6.70 0.65 -0.86
C SER A 29 6.12 2.00 -0.42
N GLU A 30 6.57 3.11 -1.01
CA GLU A 30 6.04 4.44 -0.74
C GLU A 30 4.57 4.55 -1.17
N GLN A 31 4.23 4.08 -2.38
CA GLN A 31 2.85 4.08 -2.89
C GLN A 31 1.91 3.23 -2.02
N PHE A 32 2.38 2.06 -1.59
CA PHE A 32 1.63 1.13 -0.77
C PHE A 32 1.51 1.58 0.69
N SER A 33 2.48 2.32 1.22
CA SER A 33 2.49 2.77 2.63
C SER A 33 1.29 3.64 3.00
N THR A 34 0.91 4.58 2.12
CA THR A 34 -0.26 5.44 2.34
C THR A 34 -1.54 4.61 2.37
N ARG A 35 -1.73 3.71 1.41
CA ARG A 35 -2.93 2.85 1.32
C ARG A 35 -3.01 1.87 2.48
N ARG A 36 -1.88 1.31 2.92
CA ARG A 36 -1.81 0.45 4.11
C ARG A 36 -2.27 1.19 5.36
N ASN A 37 -1.86 2.44 5.54
CA ASN A 37 -2.30 3.25 6.68
C ASN A 37 -3.78 3.60 6.60
N GLU A 38 -4.30 3.89 5.40
CA GLU A 38 -5.74 4.12 5.19
C GLU A 38 -6.58 2.89 5.50
N ILE A 39 -6.12 1.69 5.15
CA ILE A 39 -6.82 0.43 5.43
C ILE A 39 -6.72 0.09 6.93
N ALA A 40 -5.52 0.15 7.50
CA ALA A 40 -5.28 -0.24 8.90
C ALA A 40 -5.97 0.68 9.91
N HIS A 41 -6.16 1.96 9.56
CA HIS A 41 -6.84 2.94 10.40
C HIS A 41 -8.21 3.36 9.82
N GLY A 42 -8.67 2.66 8.79
CA GLY A 42 -9.97 2.88 8.19
C GLY A 42 -11.09 2.51 9.15
N ILE A 43 -12.28 3.04 8.88
CA ILE A 43 -13.47 2.76 9.70
C ILE A 43 -14.39 1.84 8.92
N VAL A 44 -14.87 0.78 9.57
CA VAL A 44 -15.90 -0.08 9.03
C VAL A 44 -17.26 0.52 9.38
N ALA A 45 -18.03 0.92 8.37
CA ALA A 45 -19.33 1.56 8.53
C ALA A 45 -20.41 0.79 7.76
N LYS A 46 -21.59 0.68 8.37
CA LYS A 46 -22.78 0.05 7.78
C LYS A 46 -23.56 1.10 6.98
N ASN A 47 -23.97 0.75 5.77
CA ASN A 47 -24.91 1.50 4.93
C ASN A 47 -24.50 2.94 4.56
N TYR A 48 -24.00 3.07 3.34
CA TYR A 48 -24.14 4.30 2.56
C TYR A 48 -24.94 3.97 1.31
N ASN A 49 -25.88 4.84 0.95
CA ASN A 49 -26.29 4.98 -0.44
C ASN A 49 -25.00 5.27 -1.20
N LYS A 50 -24.48 4.26 -1.91
CA LYS A 50 -23.40 4.48 -2.86
C LYS A 50 -23.88 5.61 -3.78
N PRO A 51 -23.05 6.64 -4.09
CA PRO A 51 -23.26 7.39 -5.31
C PRO A 51 -23.51 6.36 -6.42
N ASN A 52 -24.57 6.52 -7.22
CA ASN A 52 -25.01 5.51 -8.21
C ASN A 52 -23.85 4.97 -9.08
N ASP A 53 -22.78 5.75 -9.21
CA ASP A 53 -21.58 5.46 -10.00
C ASP A 53 -20.59 4.46 -9.34
N LEU A 54 -20.78 4.11 -8.06
CA LEU A 54 -19.98 3.12 -7.33
C LEU A 54 -20.76 1.82 -7.02
N ALA A 55 -22.04 1.79 -7.35
CA ALA A 55 -22.86 0.60 -7.25
C ALA A 55 -22.49 -0.37 -8.37
N VAL A 56 -21.93 -1.52 -8.00
CA VAL A 56 -21.82 -2.64 -8.93
C VAL A 56 -23.25 -3.07 -9.22
N GLU A 57 -23.64 -2.97 -10.49
CA GLU A 57 -24.98 -3.30 -10.98
C GLU A 57 -25.31 -4.75 -10.57
N GLY A 58 -26.23 -4.93 -9.61
CA GLY A 58 -26.66 -6.24 -9.11
C GLY A 58 -26.53 -6.46 -7.59
N GLU A 59 -25.80 -5.61 -6.87
CA GLU A 59 -25.61 -5.71 -5.41
C GLU A 59 -26.49 -4.70 -4.66
N LYS A 60 -27.82 -4.89 -4.70
CA LYS A 60 -28.77 -4.21 -3.82
C LYS A 60 -29.15 -5.15 -2.67
N SER A 61 -28.34 -5.14 -1.62
CA SER A 61 -28.68 -5.72 -0.33
C SER A 61 -28.56 -4.60 0.71
N ASP A 62 -29.54 -4.50 1.59
CA ASP A 62 -29.68 -3.36 2.52
C ASP A 62 -28.65 -3.34 3.67
N ASP A 63 -27.64 -4.22 3.64
CA ASP A 63 -26.68 -4.46 4.72
C ASP A 63 -25.23 -4.64 4.20
N TYR A 64 -24.66 -3.62 3.53
CA TYR A 64 -23.23 -3.63 3.18
C TYR A 64 -22.38 -2.87 4.22
N TRP A 65 -21.29 -3.52 4.64
CA TRP A 65 -20.22 -2.91 5.41
C TRP A 65 -19.13 -2.42 4.46
N ASN A 66 -18.78 -1.13 4.56
CA ASN A 66 -17.73 -0.53 3.75
C ASN A 66 -16.57 -0.08 4.63
N LEU A 67 -15.34 -0.20 4.13
CA LEU A 67 -14.17 0.39 4.77
C LEU A 67 -13.93 1.78 4.19
N VAL A 68 -14.04 2.81 5.02
CA VAL A 68 -13.74 4.20 4.62
C VAL A 68 -12.34 4.61 5.10
N PRO A 69 -11.60 5.44 4.36
CA PRO A 69 -10.27 5.88 4.75
C PRO A 69 -10.20 6.53 6.13
N ALA A 70 -9.04 6.45 6.78
CA ALA A 70 -8.81 7.06 8.09
C ALA A 70 -9.00 8.60 8.10
N MET A 71 -8.75 9.27 6.97
CA MET A 71 -8.91 10.73 6.82
C MET A 71 -10.37 11.20 7.00
N THR A 72 -11.34 10.30 6.78
CA THR A 72 -12.75 10.58 7.08
C THR A 72 -13.06 10.58 8.59
N SER A 73 -12.14 10.12 9.44
CA SER A 73 -12.26 10.15 10.91
C SER A 73 -11.79 11.47 11.54
N THR A 74 -10.87 12.19 10.90
CA THR A 74 -10.14 13.30 11.53
C THR A 74 -10.83 14.65 11.40
N LYS A 75 -11.75 14.82 10.45
CA LYS A 75 -12.57 16.04 10.33
C LYS A 75 -13.87 15.91 11.14
N LYS A 76 -13.82 15.98 12.47
CA LYS A 76 -14.98 16.26 13.36
C LYS A 76 -16.24 15.36 13.23
N VAL A 77 -16.24 14.26 12.47
CA VAL A 77 -17.44 13.42 12.31
C VAL A 77 -17.36 12.20 13.23
N LYS A 78 -17.85 12.31 14.47
CA LYS A 78 -18.01 11.15 15.37
C LYS A 78 -19.06 10.21 14.77
N LEU A 79 -18.77 8.91 14.59
CA LEU A 79 -19.72 7.90 14.06
C LEU A 79 -21.11 7.85 14.72
N ASN A 80 -21.24 8.48 15.89
CA ASN A 80 -22.42 8.42 16.73
C ASN A 80 -23.37 9.62 16.55
N SER A 81 -22.97 10.64 15.77
CA SER A 81 -23.81 11.80 15.41
C SER A 81 -24.52 11.69 14.04
N TRP A 82 -24.65 10.48 13.49
CA TRP A 82 -25.00 10.20 12.08
C TRP A 82 -26.51 10.08 11.86
N GLY A 83 -27.24 11.06 12.39
CA GLY A 83 -28.64 11.29 12.05
C GLY A 83 -28.83 12.10 10.76
N GLY A 84 -27.81 12.18 9.88
CA GLY A 84 -27.87 12.99 8.67
C GLY A 84 -26.83 12.56 7.63
N ASP A 85 -27.21 12.70 6.37
CA ASP A 85 -26.54 12.32 5.13
C ASP A 85 -25.03 12.63 5.10
N PHE A 86 -24.21 11.68 5.54
CA PHE A 86 -22.80 11.66 5.18
C PHE A 86 -22.61 10.64 4.07
N THR A 87 -21.97 11.07 3.00
CA THR A 87 -21.49 10.19 1.93
C THR A 87 -19.98 10.31 1.90
N PRO A 88 -19.22 9.24 2.20
CA PRO A 88 -17.77 9.31 2.07
C PRO A 88 -17.42 9.61 0.62
N GLU A 89 -16.44 10.50 0.40
CA GLU A 89 -15.92 10.76 -0.96
C GLU A 89 -15.34 9.48 -1.60
N TYR A 90 -14.90 8.53 -0.76
CA TYR A 90 -14.36 7.26 -1.21
C TYR A 90 -14.54 6.17 -0.14
N ALA A 91 -14.87 4.96 -0.60
CA ALA A 91 -14.91 3.75 0.21
C ALA A 91 -14.20 2.62 -0.55
N PHE A 92 -13.38 1.85 0.15
CA PHE A 92 -12.70 0.71 -0.45
C PHE A 92 -13.69 -0.42 -0.70
N THR A 93 -13.67 -0.95 -1.93
CA THR A 93 -14.38 -2.19 -2.26
C THR A 93 -13.60 -3.41 -1.75
N ALA A 94 -14.31 -4.53 -1.54
CA ALA A 94 -13.65 -5.80 -1.21
C ALA A 94 -12.61 -6.22 -2.27
N LYS A 95 -12.89 -5.91 -3.55
CA LYS A 95 -11.95 -6.14 -4.65
C LYS A 95 -10.67 -5.33 -4.48
N GLU A 96 -10.77 -4.02 -4.23
CA GLU A 96 -9.60 -3.16 -4.02
C GLU A 96 -8.77 -3.61 -2.80
N ILE A 97 -9.43 -4.00 -1.71
CA ILE A 97 -8.74 -4.53 -0.52
C ILE A 97 -7.95 -5.79 -0.88
N ASN A 98 -8.55 -6.71 -1.63
CA ASN A 98 -7.87 -7.92 -2.10
C ASN A 98 -6.70 -7.58 -3.04
N ASP A 99 -6.90 -6.66 -3.98
CA ASP A 99 -5.85 -6.21 -4.91
C ASP A 99 -4.66 -5.59 -4.14
N PHE A 100 -4.94 -4.76 -3.12
CA PHE A 100 -3.90 -4.22 -2.23
C PHE A 100 -3.20 -5.30 -1.42
N ALA A 101 -3.95 -6.25 -0.85
CA ALA A 101 -3.37 -7.37 -0.11
C ALA A 101 -2.41 -8.18 -0.97
N SER A 102 -2.81 -8.53 -2.19
CA SER A 102 -1.94 -9.20 -3.17
C SER A 102 -0.71 -8.35 -3.49
N GLY A 103 -0.86 -7.05 -3.71
CA GLY A 103 0.25 -6.13 -3.96
C GLY A 103 1.26 -6.07 -2.81
N PHE A 104 0.79 -6.03 -1.55
CA PHE A 104 1.67 -6.08 -0.38
C PHE A 104 2.46 -7.38 -0.30
N TRP A 105 1.81 -8.53 -0.55
CA TRP A 105 2.46 -9.83 -0.55
C TRP A 105 3.51 -9.96 -1.66
N SER A 106 3.20 -9.53 -2.88
CA SER A 106 4.15 -9.51 -3.98
C SER A 106 5.38 -8.66 -3.65
N LEU A 107 5.17 -7.44 -3.15
CA LEU A 107 6.28 -6.56 -2.77
C LEU A 107 7.14 -7.17 -1.65
N ALA A 108 6.53 -7.79 -0.64
CA ALA A 108 7.27 -8.43 0.44
C ALA A 108 8.16 -9.57 -0.07
N ASN A 109 7.65 -10.40 -0.97
CA ASN A 109 8.41 -11.49 -1.59
C ASN A 109 9.56 -10.95 -2.46
N ASP A 110 9.29 -9.93 -3.28
CA ASP A 110 10.31 -9.31 -4.13
C ASP A 110 11.45 -8.71 -3.29
N VAL A 111 11.12 -8.03 -2.19
CA VAL A 111 12.11 -7.46 -1.27
C VAL A 111 12.94 -8.57 -0.59
N ALA A 112 12.32 -9.68 -0.19
CA ALA A 112 13.05 -10.80 0.41
C ALA A 112 14.09 -11.39 -0.54
N LEU A 113 13.73 -11.55 -1.82
CA LEU A 113 14.65 -12.02 -2.86
C LEU A 113 15.77 -11.00 -3.14
N LEU A 114 15.42 -9.70 -3.20
CA LEU A 114 16.42 -8.64 -3.38
C LEU A 114 17.44 -8.59 -2.24
N ILE A 115 17.02 -8.84 -0.99
CA ILE A 115 17.95 -8.91 0.15
C ILE A 115 18.97 -10.03 -0.04
N GLN A 116 18.53 -11.21 -0.50
CA GLN A 116 19.43 -12.33 -0.76
C GLN A 116 20.42 -11.99 -1.88
N GLU A 117 19.92 -11.41 -2.97
CA GLU A 117 20.75 -11.06 -4.14
C GLU A 117 21.77 -9.96 -3.80
N VAL A 118 21.40 -8.93 -3.04
CA VAL A 118 22.33 -7.89 -2.57
C VAL A 118 23.47 -8.50 -1.75
N ARG A 119 23.15 -9.43 -0.83
CA ARG A 119 24.17 -10.11 -0.02
C ARG A 119 25.11 -10.94 -0.89
N GLN A 120 24.56 -11.72 -1.81
CA GLN A 120 25.34 -12.57 -2.71
C GLN A 120 26.28 -11.74 -3.58
N ARG A 121 25.76 -10.70 -4.26
CA ARG A 121 26.56 -9.84 -5.15
C ARG A 121 27.67 -9.11 -4.42
N ARG A 122 27.44 -8.74 -3.16
CA ARG A 122 28.47 -8.14 -2.32
C ARG A 122 29.61 -9.12 -2.06
N CYS A 123 29.30 -10.36 -1.66
CA CYS A 123 30.33 -11.39 -1.44
C CYS A 123 31.15 -11.66 -2.72
N GLU A 124 30.48 -11.83 -3.86
CA GLU A 124 31.15 -12.02 -5.16
C GLU A 124 32.12 -10.88 -5.49
N TYR A 125 31.74 -9.63 -5.20
CA TYR A 125 32.58 -8.47 -5.46
C TYR A 125 33.77 -8.36 -4.50
N GLU A 126 33.55 -8.62 -3.21
CA GLU A 126 34.62 -8.63 -2.21
C GLU A 126 35.68 -9.69 -2.56
N GLU A 127 35.27 -10.89 -3.00
CA GLU A 127 36.18 -11.96 -3.45
C GLU A 127 37.00 -11.59 -4.70
N LEU A 128 36.45 -10.80 -5.62
CA LEU A 128 37.14 -10.38 -6.85
C LEU A 128 38.07 -9.18 -6.62
N SER A 129 37.85 -8.42 -5.55
CA SER A 129 38.56 -7.17 -5.27
C SER A 129 39.70 -7.30 -4.24
N GLY A 130 39.77 -8.43 -3.53
CA GLY A 130 40.84 -8.76 -2.58
C GLY A 130 41.92 -9.64 -3.20
#